data_AF-A0A1I0T2F7-F1
#
_entry.id   AF-A0A1I0T2F7-F1
#
_cell.length_a   1.000
_cell.length_b   1.000
_cell.length_c   1.000
_cell.angle_alpha   90.00
_cell.angle_beta   90.00
_cell.angle_gamma   90.00
#
_symmetry.space_group_name_H-M   'P 1'
#
loop_
_entity.id
_entity.type
_entity.pdbx_description
1 polymer ?
#
loop_
_entity_poly.entity_id
_entity_poly.type
_entity_poly.pdbx_seq_one_letter_code
_entity_poly.pdbx_strand_id
1 'polypeptide(L)' 'MEFRSYEEFWPFYLSQHSKPATRRWHFIGTSFVFLFIIVAMVTWNAWWLLAAPVTAYAFA' A
#
# COMPACT_ATOMS: atom_id res chain seq x y z
N MET A 1 -1.40 -15.79 16.24
CA MET A 1 -2.45 -15.05 16.95
C MET A 1 -3.70 -15.17 16.10
N GLU A 2 -4.82 -15.61 16.67
CA GLU A 2 -6.08 -15.77 15.94
C GLU A 2 -7.07 -14.76 16.53
N PHE A 3 -7.67 -13.94 15.67
CA PHE A 3 -8.69 -12.96 16.06
C PHE A 3 -10.06 -13.53 15.73
N ARG A 4 -10.99 -13.51 16.68
CA ARG A 4 -12.33 -14.11 16.53
C ARG A 4 -13.38 -13.09 16.11
N SER A 5 -13.03 -11.81 16.15
CA SER A 5 -13.87 -10.72 15.65
C SER A 5 -13.03 -9.56 15.14
N TYR A 6 -13.69 -8.63 14.45
CA TYR A 6 -13.05 -7.41 13.96
C TYR A 6 -12.61 -6.50 15.11
N GLU A 7 -13.39 -6.45 16.20
CA GLU A 7 -13.11 -5.65 17.40
C GLU A 7 -11.82 -6.10 18.10
N GLU A 8 -11.50 -7.40 18.06
CA GLU A 8 -10.24 -7.93 18.56
C GLU A 8 -9.06 -7.62 17.61
N PHE A 9 -9.31 -7.68 16.30
CA PHE A 9 -8.30 -7.43 15.28
C PHE A 9 -7.90 -5.95 15.19
N TRP A 10 -8.86 -5.03 15.31
CA TRP A 10 -8.65 -3.62 15.00
C TRP A 10 -7.59 -2.92 15.87
N PRO A 11 -7.57 -3.10 17.21
CA PRO A 11 -6.51 -2.55 18.05
C PRO A 11 -5.13 -3.12 17.70
N PHE A 12 -5.06 -4.41 17.36
CA PHE A 12 -3.81 -5.03 16.92
C PHE A 12 -3.34 -4.42 15.59
N TYR A 13 -4.22 -4.31 14.60
CA TYR A 13 -3.93 -3.68 13.31
C TYR A 13 -3.39 -2.25 13.47
N LEU A 14 -4.05 -1.44 14.31
CA LEU A 14 -3.60 -0.08 14.60
C LEU A 14 -2.21 -0.05 15.25
N SER A 15 -1.93 -0.97 16.18
CA SER A 15 -0.60 -1.08 16.79
C SER A 15 0.51 -1.36 15.76
N GLN A 16 0.20 -2.10 14.69
CA GLN A 16 1.15 -2.32 13.60
C GLN A 16 1.38 -1.05 12.78
N HIS A 17 0.34 -0.25 12.56
CA HIS A 17 0.42 1.03 11.84
C HIS A 17 1.11 2.14 12.63
N SER A 18 1.16 2.02 13.96
CA SER A 18 1.97 2.89 14.82
C SER A 18 3.47 2.65 14.69
N LYS A 19 3.93 1.57 14.04
CA LYS A 19 5.36 1.29 13.85
C LYS A 19 5.95 2.13 12.71
N PRO A 20 7.14 2.74 12.91
CA PRO A 20 7.82 3.48 11.85
C PRO A 20 8.12 2.64 10.59
N ALA A 21 8.44 1.35 10.75
CA ALA A 21 8.72 0.47 9.62
C ALA A 21 7.50 0.29 8.70
N THR A 22 6.32 0.01 9.26
CA THR A 22 5.06 -0.11 8.51
C THR A 22 4.74 1.15 7.72
N ARG A 23 4.91 2.33 8.35
CA ARG A 23 4.70 3.62 7.68
C ARG A 23 5.67 3.88 6.53
N ARG A 24 6.94 3.46 6.66
CA ARG A 24 7.92 3.58 5.56
C ARG A 24 7.51 2.73 4.37
N TRP A 25 7.04 1.50 4.59
CA TRP A 25 6.55 0.65 3.51
C TRP A 25 5.32 1.24 2.83
N HIS A 26 4.34 1.72 3.60
CA HIS A 26 3.19 2.44 3.04
C HIS A 26 3.59 3.64 2.18
N PHE A 27 4.57 4.42 2.65
CA PHE A 27 5.10 5.56 1.90
C PHE A 27 5.76 5.13 0.59
N ILE A 28 6.53 4.04 0.59
CA ILE A 28 7.15 3.45 -0.61
C ILE A 28 6.06 2.99 -1.60
N GLY A 29 5.07 2.23 -1.13
CA GLY A 29 3.96 1.77 -1.98
C GLY A 29 3.17 2.93 -2.59
N THR A 30 2.84 3.95 -1.80
CA THR A 30 2.15 5.16 -2.27
C THR A 30 3.00 5.94 -3.28
N SER A 31 4.32 6.00 -3.06
CA SER A 31 5.24 6.65 -4.01
C SER A 31 5.27 5.93 -5.36
N PHE A 32 5.23 4.59 -5.36
CA PHE A 32 5.14 3.80 -6.59
C PHE A 32 3.81 4.00 -7.33
N VAL A 33 2.69 4.16 -6.63
CA VAL A 33 1.40 4.52 -7.26
C VAL A 33 1.56 5.79 -8.11
N PHE A 34 2.12 6.85 -7.55
CA PHE A 34 2.33 8.10 -8.29
C PHE A 34 3.34 7.93 -9.43
N LEU A 35 4.42 7.17 -9.20
CA LEU A 35 5.40 6.86 -10.24
C LEU A 35 4.75 6.20 -11.45
N PHE A 36 3.92 5.16 -11.23
CA PHE A 36 3.28 4.45 -12.34
C PHE A 36 2.21 5.27 -13.05
N ILE A 37 1.50 6.16 -12.35
CA ILE A 37 0.61 7.13 -12.99
C ILE A 37 1.41 8.05 -13.92
N ILE A 38 2.53 8.60 -13.44
CA ILE A 38 3.41 9.47 -14.25
C ILE A 38 3.95 8.69 -15.46
N VAL A 39 4.43 7.46 -15.26
CA VAL A 39 4.92 6.60 -16.35
C VAL A 39 3.82 6.32 -17.38
N ALA A 40 2.59 6.02 -16.94
CA ALA A 40 1.46 5.80 -17.84
C ALA A 40 1.19 7.03 -18.73
N MET A 41 1.25 8.23 -18.15
CA MET A 41 1.06 9.49 -18.88
C MET A 41 2.20 9.78 -19.85
N VAL A 42 3.45 9.62 -19.43
CA VAL A 42 4.63 9.90 -20.28
C VAL A 42 4.73 8.92 -21.44
N THR A 43 4.38 7.65 -21.21
CA THR A 43 4.48 6.59 -22.22
C THR A 43 3.19 6.38 -23.02
N TRP A 44 2.11 7.10 -22.70
CA TRP A 44 0.76 6.87 -23.24
C TRP A 44 0.29 5.41 -23.15
N ASN A 45 0.80 4.66 -22.18
CA ASN A 45 0.50 3.25 -22.00
C ASN A 45 -0.24 3.03 -20.67
N ALA A 46 -1.56 2.86 -20.77
CA ALA A 46 -2.44 2.67 -19.63
C ALA A 46 -2.18 1.36 -18.85
N TRP A 47 -1.45 0.38 -19.42
CA TRP A 47 -1.11 -0.86 -18.71
C TRP A 47 -0.31 -0.61 -17.43
N TRP A 48 0.47 0.48 -17.37
CA TRP A 48 1.18 0.87 -16.15
C TRP A 48 0.25 1.19 -14.98
N LEU A 49 -1.00 1.57 -15.22
CA LEU A 49 -1.97 1.83 -14.15
C LEU A 49 -2.32 0.57 -13.36
N LEU A 50 -2.16 -0.63 -13.94
CA LEU A 50 -2.34 -1.88 -13.20
C LEU A 50 -1.25 -2.11 -12.15
N ALA A 51 -0.06 -1.55 -12.35
CA ALA A 51 1.04 -1.67 -11.38
C ALA A 51 0.76 -0.85 -10.10
N ALA A 52 -0.06 0.20 -10.18
CA ALA A 52 -0.41 1.03 -9.03
C ALA A 52 -1.09 0.24 -7.89
N PRO A 53 -2.23 -0.45 -8.08
CA PRO A 53 -2.82 -1.26 -7.02
C PRO A 53 -1.89 -2.40 -6.59
N VAL A 54 -1.17 -3.03 -7.53
CA VAL A 54 -0.22 -4.11 -7.20
C VAL A 54 0.83 -3.64 -6.19
N THR A 55 1.47 -2.50 -6.43
CA THR A 55 2.46 -1.98 -5.47
C THR A 55 1.85 -1.42 -4.20
N ALA A 56 0.64 -0.85 -4.26
CA ALA A 56 -0.04 -0.39 -3.06
C ALA A 56 -0.29 -1.55 -2.09
N TYR A 57 -0.79 -2.69 -2.56
CA TYR A 57 -1.03 -3.87 -1.72
C TYR A 57 0.24 -4.64 -1.35
N ALA A 58 1.29 -4.60 -2.17
CA ALA A 58 2.55 -5.28 -1.85
C ALA A 58 3.31 -4.63 -0.68
N PHE A 59 3.08 -3.34 -0.42
CA PHE A 59 3.82 -2.55 0.58
C PHE A 59 2.93 -1.96 1.69
N ALA A 60 1.65 -2.32 1.76
CA ALA A 60 0.71 -1.94 2.81
C ALA A 60 0.41 -3.13 3.73
#